data_AF-A0A3C1FKE3-F1
#
_entry.id   AF-A0A3C1FKE3-F1
#
_cell.length_a   1.000
_cell.length_b   1.000
_cell.length_c   1.000
_cell.angle_alpha   90.00
_cell.angle_beta   90.00
_cell.angle_gamma   90.00
#
_symmetry.space_group_name_H-M   'P 1'
#
loop_
_entity.id
_entity.type
_entity.pdbx_description
1 polymer ?
#
loop_
_entity_poly.entity_id
_entity_poly.type
_entity_poly.pdbx_seq_one_letter_code
_entity_poly.pdbx_strand_id
1 'polypeptide(L)'
;QSLSMTYMVNLKLDEGEAERVKAASSAKAQIGKSGRFVGQQAVQLHGGMGMTDELNVGHYFKRLTMIDSQFGNVDYHLRRFAAAS
;
A
#
# COMPACT_ATOMS: atom_id res chain seq x y z
N GLN A 1 0.44 -8.44 7.71
CA GLN A 1 1.07 -8.97 6.49
C GLN A 1 1.91 -7.93 5.74
N SER A 2 1.51 -6.65 5.64
CA SER A 2 2.31 -5.65 4.89
C SER A 2 3.77 -5.52 5.38
N LEU A 3 4.00 -5.54 6.70
CA LEU A 3 5.34 -5.45 7.28
C LEU A 3 6.25 -6.63 6.91
N SER A 4 5.75 -7.87 7.08
CA SER A 4 6.52 -9.08 6.74
C SER A 4 6.84 -9.13 5.25
N MET A 5 5.92 -8.65 4.38
CA MET A 5 6.18 -8.54 2.95
C MET A 5 7.25 -7.50 2.63
N THR A 6 7.28 -6.36 3.31
CA THR A 6 8.36 -5.37 3.14
C THR A 6 9.71 -5.94 3.58
N TYR A 7 9.76 -6.72 4.66
CA TYR A 7 11.00 -7.43 5.03
C TYR A 7 11.42 -8.45 3.98
N MET A 8 10.47 -9.15 3.36
CA MET A 8 10.76 -10.05 2.25
C MET A 8 11.40 -9.33 1.05
N VAL A 9 11.01 -8.08 0.78
CA VAL A 9 11.66 -7.28 -0.26
C VAL A 9 13.15 -7.11 0.02
N ASN A 10 13.51 -6.74 1.25
CA ASN A 10 14.90 -6.54 1.65
C ASN A 10 15.72 -7.83 1.53
N LEU A 11 15.14 -8.96 1.96
CA LEU A 11 15.80 -10.26 1.87
C LEU A 11 16.00 -10.74 0.43
N LYS A 12 15.20 -10.24 -0.52
CA LYS A 12 15.28 -10.60 -1.94
C LYS A 12 16.20 -9.68 -2.75
N LEU A 13 16.84 -8.66 -2.16
CA LEU A 13 17.59 -7.63 -2.90
C LEU A 13 18.73 -8.18 -3.76
N ASP A 14 19.35 -9.28 -3.35
CA ASP A 14 20.47 -9.91 -4.07
C ASP A 14 20.01 -10.99 -5.07
N GLU A 15 18.72 -11.27 -5.14
CA GLU A 15 18.15 -12.29 -6.03
C GLU A 15 18.01 -11.77 -7.46
N GLY A 16 17.67 -12.67 -8.40
CA GLY A 16 17.38 -12.31 -9.79
C GLY A 16 16.28 -11.26 -9.94
N GLU A 17 16.32 -10.51 -11.04
CA GLU A 17 15.40 -9.38 -11.28
C GLU A 17 13.92 -9.76 -11.12
N ALA A 18 13.51 -10.92 -11.66
CA ALA A 18 12.14 -11.40 -11.56
C ALA A 18 11.69 -11.56 -10.10
N GLU A 19 12.54 -12.12 -9.24
CA GLU A 19 12.25 -12.33 -7.82
C GLU A 19 12.17 -11.02 -7.05
N ARG A 20 13.08 -10.08 -7.33
CA ARG A 20 13.03 -8.72 -6.78
C ARG A 20 11.75 -8.00 -7.16
N VAL A 21 11.38 -8.07 -8.44
CA VAL A 21 10.17 -7.43 -8.98
C VAL A 21 8.91 -8.03 -8.36
N LYS A 22 8.82 -9.36 -8.23
CA LYS A 22 7.70 -10.04 -7.56
C LYS A 22 7.58 -9.60 -6.10
N ALA A 23 8.68 -9.61 -5.36
CA ALA A 23 8.68 -9.21 -3.94
C ALA A 23 8.24 -7.75 -3.77
N ALA A 24 8.87 -6.82 -4.50
CA ALA A 24 8.54 -5.40 -4.40
C ALA A 24 7.10 -5.09 -4.84
N SER A 25 6.64 -5.69 -5.94
CA SER A 25 5.31 -5.43 -6.48
C SER A 25 4.21 -6.01 -5.59
N SER A 26 4.38 -7.23 -5.09
CA SER A 26 3.42 -7.82 -4.16
C SER A 26 3.32 -7.03 -2.85
N ALA A 27 4.45 -6.58 -2.29
CA ALA A 27 4.47 -5.75 -1.10
C ALA A 27 3.75 -4.40 -1.33
N LYS A 28 4.03 -3.72 -2.45
CA LYS A 28 3.40 -2.42 -2.75
C LYS A 28 1.90 -2.55 -3.00
N ALA A 29 1.45 -3.58 -3.72
CA ALA A 29 0.03 -3.85 -3.92
C ALA A 29 -0.69 -4.12 -2.58
N GLN A 30 -0.07 -4.88 -1.68
CA GLN A 30 -0.63 -5.15 -0.36
C GLN A 30 -0.69 -3.89 0.52
N ILE A 31 0.34 -3.03 0.49
CA ILE A 31 0.35 -1.74 1.21
C ILE A 31 -0.81 -0.86 0.73
N GLY A 32 -0.99 -0.71 -0.59
CA GLY A 32 -2.07 0.08 -1.17
C GLY A 32 -3.47 -0.42 -0.75
N LYS A 33 -3.69 -1.73 -0.86
CA LYS A 33 -4.96 -2.37 -0.45
C LYS A 33 -5.25 -2.18 1.04
N SER A 34 -4.26 -2.45 1.90
CA SER A 34 -4.41 -2.29 3.35
C SER A 34 -4.58 -0.84 3.77
N GLY A 35 -3.81 0.09 3.17
CA GLY A 35 -3.90 1.52 3.47
C GLY A 35 -5.28 2.09 3.12
N ARG A 36 -5.81 1.74 1.95
CA ARG A 36 -7.16 2.12 1.54
C ARG A 36 -8.22 1.60 2.51
N PHE A 37 -8.16 0.30 2.84
CA PHE A 37 -9.11 -0.32 3.77
C PHE A 37 -9.09 0.37 5.13
N VAL A 38 -7.91 0.50 5.76
CA VAL A 38 -7.77 1.13 7.08
C VAL A 38 -8.21 2.58 7.04
N GLY A 39 -7.83 3.35 6.01
CA GLY A 39 -8.23 4.74 5.87
C GLY A 39 -9.75 4.90 5.78
N GLN A 40 -10.42 4.08 4.97
CA GLN A 40 -11.87 4.12 4.83
C GLN A 40 -12.60 3.73 6.13
N GLN A 41 -12.12 2.69 6.81
CA GLN A 41 -12.70 2.28 8.10
C GLN A 41 -12.48 3.34 9.18
N ALA A 42 -11.31 3.99 9.20
CA ALA A 42 -11.02 5.06 10.13
C ALA A 42 -11.99 6.25 9.92
N VAL A 43 -12.22 6.68 8.69
CA VAL A 43 -13.23 7.73 8.40
C VAL A 43 -14.62 7.27 8.84
N GLN A 44 -15.02 6.04 8.50
CA GLN A 44 -16.33 5.49 8.84
C GLN A 44 -16.60 5.46 10.35
N LEU A 45 -15.61 5.05 11.16
CA LEU A 45 -15.75 4.99 12.63
C LEU A 45 -15.96 6.35 13.28
N HIS A 46 -15.45 7.42 12.66
CA HIS A 46 -15.57 8.79 13.19
C HIS A 46 -16.80 9.53 12.65
N GLY A 47 -17.55 8.94 11.71
CA GLY A 47 -18.73 9.54 11.09
C GLY A 47 -18.40 10.85 10.37
N GLY A 48 -19.31 11.83 10.42
CA GLY A 48 -19.11 13.15 9.78
C GLY A 48 -17.84 13.88 10.23
N MET A 49 -17.45 13.73 11.50
CA MET A 49 -16.22 14.32 12.07
C MET A 49 -14.95 13.67 11.52
N GLY A 50 -15.05 12.45 10.97
CA GLY A 50 -13.90 11.76 10.36
C GLY A 50 -13.39 12.41 9.08
N MET A 51 -14.14 13.37 8.53
CA MET A 51 -13.80 14.04 7.28
C MET A 51 -13.45 15.52 7.47
N THR A 52 -13.51 16.02 8.70
CA THR A 52 -13.25 17.41 9.05
C THR A 52 -11.86 17.55 9.69
N ASP A 53 -11.31 18.77 9.76
CA ASP A 53 -9.91 19.02 10.16
C ASP A 53 -9.69 18.97 11.69
N GLU A 54 -10.74 18.79 12.47
CA GLU A 54 -10.72 18.65 13.93
C GLU A 54 -10.04 17.35 14.39
N LEU A 55 -9.96 16.35 13.51
CA LEU A 55 -9.33 15.07 13.77
C LEU A 55 -8.25 14.77 12.71
N ASN A 56 -7.09 14.29 13.16
CA ASN A 56 -5.96 13.94 12.28
C ASN A 56 -6.28 12.82 11.26
N VAL A 57 -7.41 12.13 11.39
CA VAL A 57 -7.81 11.02 10.53
C VAL A 57 -7.92 11.43 9.06
N GLY A 58 -8.43 12.63 8.76
CA GLY A 58 -8.50 13.15 7.39
C GLY A 58 -7.12 13.34 6.77
N HIS A 59 -6.13 13.78 7.56
CA HIS A 59 -4.74 13.89 7.13
C HIS A 59 -4.10 12.53 6.85
N TYR A 60 -4.32 11.55 7.72
CA TYR A 60 -3.81 10.19 7.51
C TYR A 60 -4.46 9.52 6.29
N PHE A 61 -5.75 9.73 6.06
CA PHE A 61 -6.43 9.25 4.87
C PHE A 61 -5.77 9.81 3.59
N LYS A 62 -5.61 11.14 3.50
CA LYS A 62 -4.92 11.80 2.38
C LYS A 62 -3.51 11.25 2.17
N ARG A 63 -2.75 11.04 3.26
CA ARG A 63 -1.41 10.47 3.20
C ARG A 63 -1.40 9.03 2.68
N LEU A 64 -2.33 8.18 3.15
CA LEU A 64 -2.46 6.80 2.66
C LEU A 64 -2.85 6.76 1.19
N THR A 65 -3.72 7.66 0.73
CA THR A 65 -4.06 7.82 -0.69
C THR A 65 -2.83 8.19 -1.52
N MET A 66 -1.99 9.11 -1.03
CA MET A 66 -0.74 9.47 -1.70
C MET A 66 0.27 8.31 -1.73
N ILE A 67 0.41 7.56 -0.64
CA ILE A 67 1.28 6.38 -0.59
C ILE A 67 0.80 5.29 -1.57
N ASP A 68 -0.52 5.10 -1.73
CA ASP A 68 -1.08 4.17 -2.72
C ASP A 68 -0.70 4.59 -4.14
N SER A 69 -0.83 5.86 -4.51
CA SER A 69 -0.50 6.34 -5.86
C SER A 69 1.00 6.42 -6.16
N GLN A 70 1.84 6.69 -5.15
CA GLN A 70 3.27 6.86 -5.32
C GLN A 70 3.93 5.57 -5.86
N PHE A 71 4.76 5.71 -6.90
CA PHE A 71 5.46 4.62 -7.59
C PHE A 71 4.55 3.58 -8.27
N GLY A 72 3.26 3.86 -8.40
CA GLY A 72 2.28 2.95 -8.95
C GLY A 72 1.30 2.44 -7.88
N ASN A 73 0.04 2.34 -8.28
CA ASN A 73 -1.05 1.85 -7.44
C ASN A 73 -1.15 0.32 -7.45
N VAL A 74 -2.14 -0.21 -6.73
CA VAL A 74 -2.39 -1.66 -6.64
C VAL A 74 -2.44 -2.32 -8.02
N ASP A 75 -3.22 -1.78 -8.97
CA ASP A 75 -3.39 -2.37 -10.30
C ASP A 75 -2.09 -2.40 -11.10
N TYR A 76 -1.30 -1.32 -11.03
CA TYR A 76 0.02 -1.26 -11.66
C TYR A 76 0.92 -2.39 -11.15
N HIS A 77 0.98 -2.58 -9.83
CA HIS A 77 1.84 -3.59 -9.24
C HIS A 77 1.32 -5.02 -9.41
N LEU A 78 0.01 -5.23 -9.47
CA LEU A 78 -0.54 -6.55 -9.83
C LEU A 78 -0.18 -6.94 -11.26
N ARG A 79 -0.24 -6.01 -12.22
CA ARG A 79 0.21 -6.26 -13.60
C ARG A 79 1.71 -6.55 -13.67
N ARG A 80 2.52 -5.77 -12.94
CA ARG A 80 3.97 -5.97 -12.89
C ARG A 80 4.36 -7.30 -12.27
N PHE A 81 3.64 -7.73 -11.23
CA PHE A 81 3.82 -9.05 -10.62
C PHE A 81 3.50 -10.18 -11.61
N ALA A 82 2.35 -10.09 -12.29
CA ALA A 82 1.94 -11.07 -13.29
C ALA A 82 2.91 -11.16 -14.47
N ALA A 83 3.44 -10.04 -14.94
CA ALA A 83 4.41 -9.99 -16.04
C ALA A 83 5.81 -10.52 -15.67
N ALA A 84 6.15 -10.57 -14.38
CA ALA A 84 7.42 -11.12 -13.91
C ALA A 84 7.35 -12.64 -13.66
N SER A 85 6.17 -13.26 -13.85
CA SER A 85 5.92 -14.67 -13.56
C SER A 85 6.46 -15.61 -14.63
#